data_AF-A0A397C0P8-F1
#
_entry.id   AF-A0A397C0P8-F1
#
_cell.length_a   1.000
_cell.length_b   1.000
_cell.length_c   1.000
_cell.angle_alpha   90.00
_cell.angle_beta   90.00
_cell.angle_gamma   90.00
#
_symmetry.space_group_name_H-M   'P 1'
#
loop_
_entity.id
_entity.type
_entity.pdbx_description
1 polymer ?
#
loop_
_entity_poly.entity_id
_entity_poly.type
_entity_poly.pdbx_seq_one_letter_code
_entity_poly.pdbx_strand_id
1 'polypeptide(L)'
;MTQFGLFVNGHAEAVRDKLVKHKEGTQGLVVKAVGSLRTVDHGFLATQLVQQMTDHLVDSAISEWVLPSFITTTDHDRIVGSVVMLAVAKKYFTYKSVLSCGIPSVTLHGSVSDWQEIRRRVATLSRFDHILTAKWQHMLEPVLDQFVAAANNTPGVGFWRRICHAVGGGSGRVMADVAPGYLTVDVTVIDHSVRFTTVLFAGHLAYKVEGKNAIQPTLALKPRESKSKAAACDQDSQVCVAP
;
A
#
# COMPACT_ATOMS: atom_id res chain seq x y z
N MET A 1 -30.77 0.69 -21.82
CA MET A 1 -30.44 0.14 -20.49
C MET A 1 -30.79 1.06 -19.33
N THR A 2 -30.55 2.38 -19.40
CA THR A 2 -30.90 3.32 -18.31
C THR A 2 -32.38 3.28 -17.90
N GLN A 3 -33.31 3.27 -18.86
CA GLN A 3 -34.75 3.19 -18.57
C GLN A 3 -35.14 1.88 -17.87
N PHE A 4 -34.55 0.76 -18.29
CA PHE A 4 -34.72 -0.53 -17.62
C PHE A 4 -34.19 -0.47 -16.18
N GLY A 5 -33.04 0.17 -15.94
CA GLY A 5 -32.52 0.41 -14.60
C GLY A 5 -33.45 1.23 -13.71
N LEU A 6 -34.13 2.24 -14.25
CA LEU A 6 -35.15 3.00 -13.51
C LEU A 6 -36.37 2.13 -13.16
N PHE A 7 -36.85 1.33 -14.12
CA PHE A 7 -37.93 0.38 -13.89
C PHE A 7 -37.60 -0.63 -12.80
N VAL A 8 -36.43 -1.30 -12.88
CA VAL A 8 -35.96 -2.27 -11.89
C VAL A 8 -35.86 -1.61 -10.51
N ASN A 9 -35.26 -0.43 -10.41
CA ASN A 9 -35.11 0.27 -9.15
C ASN A 9 -36.47 0.69 -8.54
N GLY A 10 -37.47 1.01 -9.36
CA GLY A 10 -38.84 1.35 -8.92
C GLY A 10 -39.67 0.13 -8.51
N HIS A 11 -39.30 -1.07 -8.95
CA HIS A 11 -40.05 -2.32 -8.72
C HIS A 11 -39.16 -3.41 -8.11
N ALA A 12 -38.15 -3.02 -7.33
CA ALA A 12 -37.03 -3.90 -6.98
C ALA A 12 -37.47 -5.23 -6.37
N GLU A 13 -38.42 -5.21 -5.43
CA GLU A 13 -38.91 -6.44 -4.78
C GLU A 13 -39.78 -7.28 -5.72
N ALA A 14 -40.61 -6.65 -6.57
CA ALA A 14 -41.48 -7.36 -7.51
C ALA A 14 -40.70 -8.12 -8.61
N VAL A 15 -39.47 -7.68 -8.91
CA VAL A 15 -38.62 -8.32 -9.93
C VAL A 15 -37.40 -9.06 -9.34
N ARG A 16 -37.24 -9.06 -8.00
CA ARG A 16 -36.06 -9.63 -7.31
C ARG A 16 -35.79 -11.07 -7.72
N ASP A 17 -36.82 -11.92 -7.64
CA ASP A 17 -36.72 -13.36 -7.95
C ASP A 17 -36.37 -13.67 -9.40
N LYS A 18 -36.45 -12.67 -10.28
CA LYS A 18 -36.06 -12.80 -11.70
C LYS A 18 -34.63 -12.30 -11.96
N LEU A 19 -34.07 -11.49 -11.07
CA LEU A 19 -32.77 -10.84 -11.26
C LEU A 19 -31.68 -11.45 -10.40
N VAL A 20 -31.93 -11.70 -9.12
CA VAL A 20 -30.89 -12.11 -8.16
C VAL A 20 -31.27 -13.37 -7.39
N LYS A 21 -30.27 -14.20 -7.07
CA LYS A 21 -30.47 -15.48 -6.35
C LYS A 21 -30.90 -15.29 -4.89
N HIS A 22 -30.48 -14.18 -4.25
CA HIS A 22 -30.76 -13.91 -2.85
C HIS A 22 -32.16 -13.31 -2.67
N LYS A 23 -32.90 -13.84 -1.69
CA LYS A 23 -34.33 -13.53 -1.49
C LYS A 23 -34.59 -12.23 -0.74
N GLU A 24 -33.65 -11.80 0.08
CA GLU A 24 -33.80 -10.60 0.91
C GLU A 24 -32.47 -9.86 1.03
N GLY A 25 -32.54 -8.57 1.38
CA GLY A 25 -31.36 -7.75 1.65
C GLY A 25 -30.50 -7.51 0.41
N THR A 26 -29.20 -7.31 0.67
CA THR A 26 -28.20 -7.01 -0.36
C THR A 26 -26.96 -7.88 -0.22
N GLN A 27 -26.36 -8.27 -1.34
CA GLN A 27 -25.07 -8.97 -1.38
C GLN A 27 -23.91 -7.97 -1.50
N GLY A 28 -22.89 -8.11 -0.65
CA GLY A 28 -21.67 -7.29 -0.74
C GLY A 28 -20.71 -7.82 -1.80
N LEU A 29 -20.26 -6.94 -2.69
CA LEU A 29 -19.21 -7.20 -3.68
C LEU A 29 -17.99 -6.34 -3.35
N VAL A 30 -16.81 -6.97 -3.37
CA VAL A 30 -15.56 -6.31 -2.98
C VAL A 30 -14.49 -6.54 -4.04
N VAL A 31 -13.98 -5.43 -4.60
CA VAL A 31 -12.83 -5.45 -5.51
C VAL A 31 -11.62 -4.84 -4.82
N LYS A 32 -10.47 -5.50 -4.95
CA LYS A 32 -9.18 -4.99 -4.49
C LYS A 32 -8.37 -4.54 -5.69
N ALA A 33 -7.80 -3.35 -5.62
CA ALA A 33 -6.93 -2.83 -6.66
C ALA A 33 -5.74 -2.09 -6.06
N VAL A 34 -4.63 -2.02 -6.81
CA VAL A 34 -3.49 -1.19 -6.47
C VAL A 34 -3.74 0.22 -7.00
N GLY A 35 -3.39 1.24 -6.23
CA GLY A 35 -3.49 2.63 -6.63
C GLY A 35 -4.20 3.51 -5.60
N SER A 36 -4.38 4.77 -5.95
CA SER A 36 -5.11 5.77 -5.16
C SER A 36 -6.45 6.09 -5.81
N LEU A 37 -7.31 6.86 -5.13
CA LEU A 37 -8.57 7.33 -5.73
C LEU A 37 -8.36 8.06 -7.07
N ARG A 38 -7.19 8.68 -7.26
CA ARG A 38 -6.83 9.44 -8.46
C ARG A 38 -6.12 8.61 -9.54
N THR A 39 -5.54 7.48 -9.16
CA THR A 39 -4.69 6.67 -10.07
C THR A 39 -5.24 5.28 -10.35
N VAL A 40 -6.24 4.83 -9.58
CA VAL A 40 -6.89 3.55 -9.82
C VAL A 40 -7.69 3.60 -11.13
N ASP A 41 -7.61 2.51 -11.88
CA ASP A 41 -8.44 2.29 -13.06
C ASP A 41 -9.89 1.99 -12.61
N HIS A 42 -10.76 3.00 -12.73
CA HIS A 42 -12.18 2.89 -12.39
C HIS A 42 -12.94 1.97 -13.35
N GLY A 43 -12.49 1.84 -14.60
CA GLY A 43 -13.07 0.93 -15.57
C GLY A 43 -12.83 -0.53 -15.21
N PHE A 44 -11.59 -0.85 -14.78
CA PHE A 44 -11.26 -2.14 -14.21
C PHE A 44 -12.11 -2.46 -12.98
N LEU A 45 -12.24 -1.51 -12.04
CA LEU A 45 -13.09 -1.70 -10.84
C LEU A 45 -14.54 -2.03 -11.21
N ALA A 46 -15.13 -1.26 -12.13
CA ALA A 46 -16.51 -1.46 -12.56
C ALA A 46 -16.71 -2.82 -13.23
N THR A 47 -15.80 -3.21 -14.13
CA THR A 47 -15.85 -4.49 -14.85
C THR A 47 -15.73 -5.67 -13.89
N GLN A 48 -14.80 -5.60 -12.93
CA GLN A 48 -14.61 -6.64 -11.91
C GLN A 48 -15.82 -6.79 -10.99
N LEU A 49 -16.49 -5.69 -10.62
CA LEU A 49 -17.72 -5.75 -9.84
C LEU A 49 -18.86 -6.44 -10.62
N VAL A 50 -19.00 -6.15 -11.92
CA VAL A 50 -19.99 -6.83 -12.78
C VAL A 50 -19.67 -8.31 -12.92
N GLN A 51 -18.40 -8.67 -13.07
CA GLN A 51 -17.98 -10.08 -13.13
C GLN A 51 -18.39 -10.84 -11.85
N GLN A 52 -18.10 -10.28 -10.66
CA GLN A 52 -18.54 -10.89 -9.40
C GLN A 52 -20.07 -10.92 -9.26
N MET A 53 -20.76 -9.87 -9.71
CA MET A 53 -22.22 -9.79 -9.66
C MET A 53 -22.89 -10.93 -10.44
N THR A 54 -22.29 -11.32 -11.57
CA THR A 54 -22.84 -12.32 -12.49
C THR A 54 -23.09 -13.66 -11.80
N ASP A 55 -22.24 -14.04 -10.86
CA ASP A 55 -22.38 -15.28 -10.07
C ASP A 55 -23.62 -15.27 -9.14
N HIS A 56 -24.16 -14.08 -8.87
CA HIS A 56 -25.31 -13.87 -8.01
C HIS A 56 -26.62 -13.58 -8.76
N LEU A 57 -26.58 -13.51 -10.10
CA LEU A 57 -27.76 -13.33 -10.94
C LEU A 57 -28.49 -14.66 -11.15
N VAL A 58 -29.81 -14.63 -11.25
CA VAL A 58 -30.60 -15.84 -11.58
C VAL A 58 -30.24 -16.36 -12.96
N ASP A 59 -30.11 -15.43 -13.92
CA ASP A 59 -29.65 -15.70 -15.28
C ASP A 59 -28.44 -14.80 -15.56
N SER A 60 -27.27 -15.42 -15.75
CA SER A 60 -26.03 -14.70 -16.08
C SER A 60 -26.09 -14.01 -17.43
N ALA A 61 -26.94 -14.48 -18.36
CA ALA A 61 -27.11 -13.86 -19.68
C ALA A 61 -27.65 -12.43 -19.61
N ILE A 62 -28.29 -12.04 -18.49
CA ILE A 62 -28.71 -10.66 -18.25
C ILE A 62 -27.51 -9.71 -18.26
N SER A 63 -26.36 -10.14 -17.73
CA SER A 63 -25.14 -9.33 -17.74
C SER A 63 -24.65 -9.09 -19.17
N GLU A 64 -24.63 -10.13 -20.01
CA GLU A 64 -24.24 -10.07 -21.42
C GLU A 64 -25.23 -9.24 -22.25
N TRP A 65 -26.53 -9.30 -21.92
CA TRP A 65 -27.56 -8.51 -22.60
C TRP A 65 -27.47 -7.02 -22.30
N VAL A 66 -27.08 -6.65 -21.08
CA VAL A 66 -26.91 -5.23 -20.68
C VAL A 66 -25.58 -4.66 -21.19
N LEU A 67 -24.52 -5.46 -21.23
CA LEU A 67 -23.21 -5.04 -21.74
C LEU A 67 -23.21 -4.97 -23.27
N PRO A 68 -22.77 -3.86 -23.88
CA PRO A 68 -22.75 -3.74 -25.34
C PRO A 68 -21.75 -4.72 -25.96
N SER A 69 -22.12 -5.29 -27.12
CA SER A 69 -21.32 -6.28 -27.86
C SER A 69 -21.42 -6.12 -29.38
N PHE A 70 -21.75 -4.91 -29.87
CA PHE A 70 -21.82 -4.60 -31.29
C PHE A 70 -20.42 -4.48 -31.92
N ILE A 71 -20.33 -4.58 -33.24
CA ILE A 71 -19.04 -4.44 -33.97
C ILE A 71 -18.38 -3.07 -33.77
N THR A 72 -19.15 -2.05 -33.40
CA THR A 72 -18.67 -0.70 -33.11
C THR A 72 -18.41 -0.48 -31.61
N THR A 73 -18.65 -1.48 -30.77
CA THR A 73 -18.44 -1.38 -29.33
C THR A 73 -16.96 -1.29 -29.00
N THR A 74 -16.59 -0.25 -28.27
CA THR A 74 -15.26 -0.02 -27.72
C THR A 74 -15.17 -0.46 -26.26
N ASP A 75 -13.95 -0.49 -25.71
CA ASP A 75 -13.74 -0.76 -24.27
C ASP A 75 -14.40 0.32 -23.38
N HIS A 76 -14.46 1.57 -23.85
CA HIS A 76 -15.15 2.65 -23.14
C HIS A 76 -16.65 2.38 -23.06
N ASP A 77 -17.28 1.89 -24.14
CA ASP A 77 -18.70 1.54 -24.14
C ASP A 77 -18.98 0.40 -23.15
N ARG A 78 -18.08 -0.59 -23.07
CA ARG A 78 -18.18 -1.68 -22.08
C ARG A 78 -18.02 -1.20 -20.64
N ILE A 79 -17.11 -0.27 -20.38
CA ILE A 79 -16.95 0.35 -19.05
C ILE A 79 -18.23 1.11 -18.66
N VAL A 80 -18.77 1.93 -19.56
CA VAL A 80 -20.03 2.66 -19.32
C VAL A 80 -21.18 1.68 -19.09
N GLY A 81 -21.28 0.63 -19.90
CA GLY A 81 -22.27 -0.45 -19.73
C GLY A 81 -22.14 -1.13 -18.36
N SER A 82 -20.91 -1.36 -17.90
CA SER A 82 -20.65 -1.95 -16.58
C SER A 82 -21.18 -1.05 -15.47
N VAL A 83 -20.89 0.26 -15.51
CA VAL A 83 -21.41 1.22 -14.53
C VAL A 83 -22.94 1.29 -14.56
N VAL A 84 -23.56 1.23 -15.74
CA VAL A 84 -25.03 1.18 -15.89
C VAL A 84 -25.59 -0.09 -15.26
N MET A 85 -24.96 -1.25 -15.46
CA MET A 85 -25.39 -2.51 -14.82
C MET A 85 -25.31 -2.43 -13.29
N LEU A 86 -24.21 -1.89 -12.74
CA LEU A 86 -24.10 -1.65 -11.31
C LEU A 86 -25.21 -0.71 -10.78
N ALA A 87 -25.60 0.30 -11.56
CA ALA A 87 -26.68 1.21 -11.22
C ALA A 87 -28.07 0.57 -11.30
N VAL A 88 -28.30 -0.36 -12.24
CA VAL A 88 -29.52 -1.17 -12.36
C VAL A 88 -29.68 -2.04 -11.11
N ALA A 89 -28.60 -2.69 -10.67
CA ALA A 89 -28.63 -3.66 -9.59
C ALA A 89 -28.39 -3.08 -8.18
N LYS A 90 -28.29 -1.75 -8.04
CA LYS A 90 -27.90 -1.07 -6.78
C LYS A 90 -28.82 -1.32 -5.58
N LYS A 91 -30.04 -1.81 -5.79
CA LYS A 91 -30.97 -2.19 -4.72
C LYS A 91 -30.71 -3.60 -4.16
N TYR A 92 -29.92 -4.40 -4.86
CA TYR A 92 -29.61 -5.80 -4.51
C TYR A 92 -28.16 -6.00 -4.09
N PHE A 93 -27.27 -5.06 -4.40
CA PHE A 93 -25.84 -5.19 -4.11
C PHE A 93 -25.29 -3.96 -3.41
N THR A 94 -24.29 -4.19 -2.55
CA THR A 94 -23.41 -3.13 -2.04
C THR A 94 -22.03 -3.30 -2.66
N TYR A 95 -21.41 -2.18 -3.03
CA TYR A 95 -20.13 -2.18 -3.75
C TYR A 95 -19.04 -1.57 -2.89
N LYS A 96 -17.91 -2.27 -2.75
CA LYS A 96 -16.75 -1.76 -2.03
C LYS A 96 -15.48 -1.96 -2.86
N SER A 97 -14.78 -0.87 -3.09
CA SER A 97 -13.42 -0.90 -3.65
C SER A 97 -12.42 -0.70 -2.52
N VAL A 98 -11.48 -1.63 -2.40
CA VAL A 98 -10.37 -1.56 -1.45
C VAL A 98 -9.11 -1.25 -2.24
N LEU A 99 -8.65 -0.01 -2.09
CA LEU A 99 -7.43 0.43 -2.71
C LEU A 99 -6.24 0.07 -1.82
N SER A 100 -5.23 -0.50 -2.44
CA SER A 100 -3.97 -0.86 -1.80
C SER A 100 -2.87 0.04 -2.34
N CYS A 101 -2.11 0.63 -1.43
CA CYS A 101 -0.88 1.33 -1.73
C CYS A 101 0.30 0.34 -1.64
N GLY A 102 1.21 0.41 -2.61
CA GLY A 102 2.39 -0.44 -2.66
C GLY A 102 3.41 0.12 -3.65
N ILE A 103 4.65 -0.37 -3.60
CA ILE A 103 5.66 -0.06 -4.60
C ILE A 103 5.50 -1.09 -5.74
N PRO A 104 4.99 -0.70 -6.92
CA PRO A 104 4.79 -1.65 -8.02
C PRO A 104 6.12 -2.12 -8.62
N SER A 105 7.12 -1.25 -8.67
CA SER A 105 8.48 -1.55 -9.10
C SER A 105 9.48 -0.58 -8.49
N VAL A 106 10.73 -1.03 -8.34
CA VAL A 106 11.86 -0.18 -7.95
C VAL A 106 12.88 -0.21 -9.07
N THR A 107 13.26 0.97 -9.55
CA THR A 107 14.38 1.12 -10.49
C THR A 107 15.53 1.79 -9.78
N LEU A 108 16.65 1.09 -9.66
CA LEU A 108 17.90 1.67 -9.15
C LEU A 108 18.65 2.34 -10.32
N HIS A 109 18.99 3.61 -10.14
CA HIS A 109 19.88 4.31 -11.06
C HIS A 109 21.34 4.14 -10.63
N GLY A 110 22.26 4.30 -11.58
CA GLY A 110 23.69 4.07 -11.36
C GLY A 110 24.11 2.62 -11.63
N SER A 111 25.42 2.43 -11.75
CA SER A 111 26.06 1.13 -11.92
C SER A 111 26.17 0.37 -10.60
N VAL A 112 26.41 -0.94 -10.67
CA VAL A 112 26.74 -1.75 -9.48
C VAL A 112 27.90 -1.16 -8.70
N SER A 113 28.94 -0.68 -9.39
CA SER A 113 30.11 -0.06 -8.76
C SER A 113 29.75 1.21 -7.99
N ASP A 114 28.78 2.00 -8.45
CA ASP A 114 28.33 3.19 -7.73
C ASP A 114 27.72 2.80 -6.38
N TRP A 115 26.88 1.76 -6.35
CA TRP A 115 26.26 1.26 -5.13
C TRP A 115 27.26 0.63 -4.17
N GLN A 116 28.26 -0.11 -4.69
CA GLN A 116 29.36 -0.65 -3.88
C GLN A 116 30.21 0.47 -3.28
N GLU A 117 30.48 1.53 -4.03
CA GLU A 117 31.25 2.68 -3.56
C GLU A 117 30.49 3.47 -2.49
N ILE A 118 29.17 3.64 -2.63
CA ILE A 118 28.32 4.22 -1.57
C ILE A 118 28.40 3.38 -0.29
N ARG A 119 28.26 2.05 -0.40
CA ARG A 119 28.38 1.12 0.73
C ARG A 119 29.75 1.19 1.41
N ARG A 120 30.82 1.32 0.63
CA ARG A 120 32.20 1.46 1.13
C ARG A 120 32.40 2.79 1.85
N ARG A 121 31.88 3.90 1.32
CA ARG A 121 31.98 5.23 1.95
C ARG A 121 31.26 5.29 3.28
N VAL A 122 30.09 4.64 3.39
CA VAL A 122 29.35 4.55 4.66
C VAL A 122 30.17 3.84 5.75
N ALA A 123 30.97 2.84 5.40
CA ALA A 123 31.85 2.18 6.37
C ALA A 123 32.90 3.14 6.99
N THR A 124 33.24 4.23 6.30
CA THR A 124 34.21 5.22 6.78
C THR A 124 33.63 6.21 7.80
N LEU A 125 32.31 6.20 8.00
CA LEU A 125 31.63 7.12 8.92
C LEU A 125 32.00 6.89 10.39
N SER A 126 32.37 5.67 10.77
CA SER A 126 32.94 5.32 12.08
C SER A 126 34.12 6.21 12.52
N ARG A 127 34.78 6.89 11.57
CA ARG A 127 35.91 7.79 11.84
C ARG A 127 35.50 9.13 12.45
N PHE A 128 34.23 9.52 12.35
CA PHE A 128 33.73 10.83 12.75
C PHE A 128 32.73 10.66 13.91
N ASP A 129 33.11 10.99 15.14
CA ASP A 129 32.30 10.86 16.38
C ASP A 129 31.70 9.46 16.66
N HIS A 130 32.37 8.69 17.51
CA HIS A 130 32.14 7.26 17.76
C HIS A 130 30.73 6.87 18.21
N ILE A 131 29.93 7.77 18.79
CA ILE A 131 28.66 7.38 19.43
C ILE A 131 27.48 7.45 18.44
N LEU A 132 27.38 8.53 17.66
CA LEU A 132 26.25 8.73 16.75
C LEU A 132 26.49 8.07 15.39
N THR A 133 27.70 8.16 14.84
CA THR A 133 27.98 7.62 13.50
C THR A 133 28.17 6.11 13.50
N ALA A 134 28.69 5.49 14.56
CA ALA A 134 28.83 4.04 14.62
C ALA A 134 27.48 3.32 14.65
N LYS A 135 26.53 3.85 15.45
CA LYS A 135 25.14 3.35 15.44
C LYS A 135 24.50 3.54 14.08
N TRP A 136 24.62 4.75 13.52
CA TRP A 136 24.03 5.09 12.23
C TRP A 136 24.58 4.23 11.09
N GLN A 137 25.90 4.06 11.04
CA GLN A 137 26.58 3.15 10.11
C GLN A 137 26.00 1.74 10.26
N HIS A 138 26.01 1.16 11.46
CA HIS A 138 25.56 -0.22 11.68
C HIS A 138 24.14 -0.49 11.17
N MET A 139 23.27 0.52 11.22
CA MET A 139 21.90 0.37 10.71
C MET A 139 21.78 0.62 9.20
N LEU A 140 22.62 1.49 8.63
CA LEU A 140 22.60 1.82 7.21
C LEU A 140 23.27 0.76 6.34
N GLU A 141 24.29 0.08 6.87
CA GLU A 141 25.02 -0.99 6.19
C GLU A 141 24.14 -2.11 5.62
N PRO A 142 23.27 -2.78 6.41
CA PRO A 142 22.41 -3.85 5.90
C PRO A 142 21.37 -3.36 4.89
N VAL A 143 20.97 -2.09 4.96
CA VAL A 143 20.11 -1.46 3.95
C VAL A 143 20.88 -1.35 2.63
N LEU A 144 22.08 -0.77 2.65
CA LEU A 144 22.91 -0.62 1.46
C LEU A 144 23.33 -1.96 0.84
N ASP A 145 23.54 -3.00 1.65
CA ASP A 145 23.79 -4.35 1.15
C ASP A 145 22.64 -4.86 0.27
N GLN A 146 21.38 -4.53 0.61
CA GLN A 146 20.22 -4.88 -0.21
C GLN A 146 20.15 -4.08 -1.52
N PHE A 147 20.63 -2.83 -1.52
CA PHE A 147 20.72 -2.01 -2.73
C PHE A 147 21.82 -2.51 -3.67
N VAL A 148 22.98 -2.89 -3.13
CA VAL A 148 24.05 -3.54 -3.90
C VAL A 148 23.57 -4.87 -4.50
N ALA A 149 22.85 -5.68 -3.71
CA ALA A 149 22.28 -6.95 -4.18
C ALA A 149 21.24 -6.73 -5.28
N ALA A 150 20.36 -5.73 -5.14
CA ALA A 150 19.37 -5.38 -6.15
C ALA A 150 20.01 -4.81 -7.43
N ALA A 151 21.03 -3.96 -7.32
CA ALA A 151 21.78 -3.45 -8.47
C ALA A 151 22.47 -4.58 -9.25
N ASN A 152 22.89 -5.65 -8.55
CA ASN A 152 23.43 -6.88 -9.14
C ASN A 152 22.36 -7.86 -9.67
N ASN A 153 21.10 -7.43 -9.83
CA ASN A 153 19.98 -8.29 -10.24
C ASN A 153 19.71 -9.49 -9.31
N THR A 154 20.11 -9.39 -8.04
CA THR A 154 19.85 -10.38 -6.98
C THR A 154 19.06 -9.77 -5.82
N PRO A 155 17.88 -9.16 -6.06
CA PRO A 155 17.16 -8.43 -5.01
C PRO A 155 16.60 -9.36 -3.93
N GLY A 156 16.82 -9.03 -2.67
CA GLY A 156 16.17 -9.69 -1.53
C GLY A 156 14.68 -9.32 -1.46
N VAL A 157 13.82 -10.07 -2.15
CA VAL A 157 12.37 -9.78 -2.26
C VAL A 157 11.70 -9.55 -0.90
N GLY A 158 12.11 -10.30 0.13
CA GLY A 158 11.59 -10.12 1.48
C GLY A 158 11.90 -8.74 2.08
N PHE A 159 13.10 -8.21 1.84
CA PHE A 159 13.46 -6.85 2.26
C PHE A 159 12.64 -5.81 1.48
N TRP A 160 12.59 -5.91 0.15
CA TRP A 160 11.87 -4.94 -0.69
C TRP A 160 10.37 -4.92 -0.44
N ARG A 161 9.76 -6.05 -0.04
CA ARG A 161 8.36 -6.09 0.41
C ARG A 161 8.10 -5.36 1.72
N ARG A 162 9.14 -5.16 2.54
CA ARG A 162 9.07 -4.51 3.86
C ARG A 162 9.76 -3.14 3.89
N ILE A 163 10.29 -2.68 2.76
CA ILE A 163 10.99 -1.39 2.67
C ILE A 163 10.04 -0.22 2.96
N CYS A 164 8.73 -0.43 2.75
CA CYS A 164 7.67 0.44 3.22
C CYS A 164 6.86 -0.23 4.32
N HIS A 165 6.52 0.53 5.35
CA HIS A 165 5.61 0.09 6.40
C HIS A 165 4.16 0.36 5.97
N ALA A 166 3.33 -0.68 5.95
CA ALA A 166 1.91 -0.58 5.61
C ALA A 166 1.04 -0.57 6.87
N VAL A 167 0.37 0.56 7.14
CA VAL A 167 -0.66 0.66 8.19
C VAL A 167 -2.03 0.66 7.54
N GLY A 168 -2.88 -0.29 7.91
CA GLY A 168 -4.27 -0.34 7.45
C GLY A 168 -5.06 0.89 7.92
N GLY A 169 -5.82 1.52 7.01
CA GLY A 169 -6.62 2.72 7.31
C GLY A 169 -5.85 4.04 7.38
N GLY A 170 -4.56 4.03 7.03
CA GLY A 170 -3.64 5.15 7.17
C GLY A 170 -3.63 6.17 6.03
N SER A 171 -4.79 6.64 5.56
CA SER A 171 -4.83 7.91 4.82
C SER A 171 -4.43 9.05 5.78
N GLY A 172 -3.13 9.23 6.01
CA GLY A 172 -2.57 10.34 6.79
C GLY A 172 -2.30 10.11 8.28
N ARG A 173 -1.76 8.97 8.73
CA ARG A 173 -1.21 8.84 10.10
C ARG A 173 0.30 8.55 10.09
N VAL A 174 1.01 9.28 10.95
CA VAL A 174 2.47 9.39 11.05
C VAL A 174 3.11 8.09 11.52
N MET A 175 4.27 7.79 10.93
CA MET A 175 5.15 6.63 11.13
C MET A 175 5.58 6.47 12.60
N ALA A 176 5.28 5.34 13.24
CA ALA A 176 5.75 5.04 14.60
C ALA A 176 6.89 4.00 14.66
N ASP A 177 7.04 3.09 13.69
CA ASP A 177 7.93 1.93 13.85
C ASP A 177 8.81 1.68 12.61
N VAL A 178 9.90 2.45 12.44
CA VAL A 178 10.88 2.27 11.36
C VAL A 178 12.29 2.14 11.93
N ALA A 179 13.08 1.21 11.39
CA ALA A 179 14.49 1.04 11.73
C ALA A 179 15.34 2.27 11.28
N PRO A 180 16.30 2.76 12.08
CA PRO A 180 16.94 4.05 11.82
C PRO A 180 18.11 3.99 10.81
N GLY A 181 18.40 5.08 10.07
CA GLY A 181 19.51 5.17 9.09
C GLY A 181 19.12 5.94 7.83
N TYR A 182 19.90 6.95 7.36
CA TYR A 182 19.51 7.78 6.22
C TYR A 182 20.42 7.69 5.01
N LEU A 183 19.81 7.62 3.84
CA LEU A 183 20.46 7.73 2.54
C LEU A 183 19.46 8.44 1.65
N THR A 184 19.83 9.61 1.14
CA THR A 184 19.12 10.25 0.03
C THR A 184 19.71 9.70 -1.25
N VAL A 185 18.96 8.85 -1.93
CA VAL A 185 19.28 8.42 -3.28
C VAL A 185 18.16 8.86 -4.20
N ASP A 186 18.56 9.46 -5.31
CA ASP A 186 17.65 9.77 -6.39
C ASP A 186 17.11 8.45 -6.93
N VAL A 187 15.81 8.27 -6.79
CA VAL A 187 15.11 7.12 -7.34
C VAL A 187 14.03 7.63 -8.27
N THR A 188 13.88 6.95 -9.40
CA THR A 188 12.65 7.10 -10.18
C THR A 188 11.67 6.06 -9.66
N VAL A 189 10.65 6.54 -8.95
CA VAL A 189 9.49 5.71 -8.66
C VAL A 189 8.58 5.78 -9.88
N ILE A 190 8.34 4.63 -10.49
CA ILE A 190 7.35 4.51 -11.57
C ILE A 190 6.07 4.00 -10.92
N ASP A 191 5.11 4.90 -10.77
CA ASP A 191 3.75 4.57 -10.32
C ASP A 191 2.82 4.65 -11.54
N HIS A 192 2.35 3.50 -12.02
CA HIS A 192 1.41 3.37 -13.15
C HIS A 192 1.76 4.25 -14.38
N SER A 193 3.01 4.17 -14.84
CA SER A 193 3.55 4.92 -16.01
C SER A 193 3.81 6.41 -15.80
N VAL A 194 3.54 6.94 -14.61
CA VAL A 194 3.96 8.28 -14.20
C VAL A 194 5.31 8.19 -13.52
N ARG A 195 6.29 8.93 -14.04
CA ARG A 195 7.64 9.00 -13.48
C ARG A 195 7.69 10.09 -12.42
N PHE A 196 7.97 9.69 -11.19
CA PHE A 196 8.29 10.63 -10.14
C PHE A 196 9.81 10.62 -9.93
N THR A 197 10.48 11.71 -10.31
CA THR A 197 11.83 11.99 -9.82
C THR A 197 11.69 12.36 -8.36
N THR A 198 12.03 11.44 -7.47
CA THR A 198 11.88 11.64 -6.04
C THR A 198 13.16 11.24 -5.33
N VAL A 199 13.37 11.81 -4.16
CA VAL A 199 14.43 11.39 -3.26
C VAL A 199 13.83 10.30 -2.39
N LEU A 200 14.42 9.09 -2.41
CA LEU A 200 14.07 8.09 -1.42
C LEU A 200 14.64 8.56 -0.09
N PHE A 201 13.77 8.88 0.86
CA PHE A 201 14.15 9.08 2.25
C PHE A 201 14.09 7.71 2.94
N ALA A 202 15.22 7.03 3.02
CA ALA A 202 15.41 6.09 4.12
C ALA A 202 15.81 6.92 5.35
N GLY A 203 15.23 6.66 6.54
CA GLY A 203 15.74 7.16 7.83
C GLY A 203 14.99 8.30 8.52
N HIS A 204 14.92 8.21 9.86
CA HIS A 204 14.54 9.31 10.76
C HIS A 204 15.79 9.85 11.49
N LEU A 205 16.57 10.67 10.79
CA LEU A 205 17.52 11.57 11.42
C LEU A 205 16.78 12.87 11.73
N ALA A 206 16.71 13.26 13.01
CA ALA A 206 16.29 14.61 13.35
C ALA A 206 17.49 15.52 13.10
N TYR A 207 17.27 16.78 12.72
CA TYR A 207 18.34 17.74 12.68
C TYR A 207 18.02 18.89 13.61
N LYS A 208 19.05 19.39 14.28
CA LYS A 208 18.98 20.66 15.00
C LYS A 208 19.75 21.69 14.19
N VAL A 209 19.16 22.86 14.00
CA VAL A 209 19.93 24.01 13.50
C VAL A 209 20.82 24.50 14.64
N GLU A 210 22.13 24.46 14.42
CA GLU A 210 23.13 24.95 15.37
C GLU A 210 23.71 26.26 14.82
N GLY A 211 23.50 27.36 15.55
CA GLY A 211 23.81 28.69 15.04
C GLY A 211 22.91 29.12 13.87
N LYS A 212 23.41 29.99 12.98
CA LYS A 212 22.64 30.48 11.81
C LYS A 212 22.81 29.62 10.56
N ASN A 213 23.90 28.85 10.46
CA ASN A 213 24.35 28.26 9.19
C ASN A 213 24.72 26.77 9.28
N ALA A 214 24.57 26.10 10.43
CA ALA A 214 24.92 24.68 10.56
C ALA A 214 23.68 23.84 10.89
N ILE A 215 23.61 22.67 10.27
CA ILE A 215 22.59 21.65 10.53
C ILE A 215 23.32 20.47 11.14
N GLN A 216 23.00 20.16 12.39
CA GLN A 216 23.60 19.04 13.11
C GLN A 216 22.63 17.85 13.12
N PRO A 217 23.04 16.70 12.56
CA PRO A 217 22.41 15.41 12.77
C PRO A 217 22.20 15.09 14.25
N THR A 218 20.99 14.71 14.61
CA THR A 218 20.66 14.15 15.93
C THR A 218 19.84 12.88 15.76
N LEU A 219 20.10 11.88 16.59
CA LEU A 219 19.22 10.72 16.65
C LEU A 219 17.89 11.17 17.25
N ALA A 220 16.80 10.97 16.51
CA ALA A 220 15.47 11.44 16.88
C ALA A 220 14.90 10.75 18.14
N LEU A 221 15.57 9.70 18.66
CA LEU A 221 15.10 8.92 19.81
C LEU A 221 16.24 8.69 20.82
N LYS A 222 16.05 9.16 22.05
CA LYS A 222 16.78 8.62 23.21
C LYS A 222 16.31 7.18 23.43
N PRO A 223 17.20 6.20 23.67
CA PRO A 223 16.77 4.89 24.13
C PRO A 223 15.93 5.08 25.40
N ARG A 224 14.74 4.48 25.45
CA ARG A 224 14.02 4.36 26.72
C ARG A 224 14.91 3.48 27.59
N GLU A 225 15.49 4.04 28.65
CA GLU A 225 16.12 3.23 29.69
C GLU A 225 15.07 2.23 30.15
N SER A 226 15.29 0.95 29.84
CA SER A 226 14.57 -0.10 30.54
C SER A 226 15.01 0.01 31.99
N LYS A 227 14.18 0.65 32.83
CA LYS A 227 14.27 0.40 34.26
C LYS A 227 14.02 -1.09 34.43
N SER A 228 15.10 -1.88 34.53
CA SER A 228 15.03 -3.18 35.15
C SER A 228 14.59 -2.91 36.58
N LYS A 229 13.28 -2.95 36.84
CA LYS A 229 12.84 -3.35 38.17
C LYS A 229 13.26 -4.81 38.26
N ALA A 230 14.37 -5.05 38.95
CA ALA A 230 14.63 -6.37 39.50
C ALA A 230 13.36 -6.77 40.25
N ALA A 231 12.70 -7.84 39.79
CA ALA A 231 11.73 -8.52 40.61
C ALA A 231 12.52 -9.07 41.79
N ALA A 232 12.40 -8.42 42.96
CA ALA A 232 12.72 -9.05 44.22
C ALA A 232 11.74 -10.22 44.35
N CYS A 233 12.25 -11.43 44.17
CA CYS A 233 11.53 -12.65 44.50
C CYS A 233 11.55 -12.75 46.02
N ASP A 234 10.43 -12.38 46.66
CA ASP A 234 10.18 -12.70 48.05
C ASP A 234 9.61 -14.13 48.07
N GLN A 235 10.30 -15.05 48.74
CA GLN A 235 10.09 -16.50 48.62
C GLN A 235 8.87 -17.03 49.40
N ASP A 236 8.03 -16.18 50.00
CA ASP A 236 7.03 -16.62 50.99
C ASP A 236 5.58 -16.19 50.73
N SER A 237 5.15 -15.99 49.48
CA SER A 237 3.71 -15.74 49.22
C SER A 237 3.22 -16.33 47.89
N GLN A 238 2.64 -17.53 47.97
CA GLN A 238 1.88 -18.19 46.90
C GLN A 238 0.55 -17.46 46.62
N VAL A 239 0.54 -16.38 45.84
CA VAL A 239 -0.63 -16.01 45.01
C VAL A 239 -0.16 -15.17 43.81
N CYS A 240 -0.30 -15.70 42.59
CA CYS A 240 -0.14 -14.91 41.37
C CYS A 240 -1.51 -14.44 40.89
N VAL A 241 -1.75 -13.12 40.85
CA VAL A 241 -2.85 -12.50 40.09
C VAL A 241 -2.24 -11.87 38.85
N ALA A 242 -2.72 -12.28 37.67
CA ALA A 242 -2.26 -11.80 36.37
C ALA A 242 -2.87 -10.42 36.02
N PRO A 243 -2.19 -9.60 35.19
CA PRO A 243 -2.74 -8.37 34.64
C PRO A 243 -3.84 -8.62 33.60
#